data_AF-A0A800DHK7-F1
#
_entry.id   AF-A0A800DHK7-F1
#
_cell.length_a   1.000
_cell.length_b   1.000
_cell.length_c   1.000
_cell.angle_alpha   90.00
_cell.angle_beta   90.00
_cell.angle_gamma   90.00
#
_symmetry.space_group_name_H-M   'P 1'
#
loop_
_entity.id
_entity.type
_entity.pdbx_description
1 polymer ?
#
loop_
_entity_poly.entity_id
_entity_poly.type
_entity_poly.pdbx_seq_one_letter_code
_entity_poly.pdbx_strand_id
1 'polypeptide(L)' 'LTEKMITLGKEGSLASRRQALAFITDKKIVDKVFDQFALKYAKRPGGYTRLIKLGRRLGDGAHLAQIEMVE' A
#
# COMPACT_ATOMS: atom_id res chain seq x y z
N LEU A 1 2.77 -6.04 -2.88
CA LEU A 1 1.76 -5.46 -3.81
C LEU A 1 1.50 -3.99 -3.47
N THR A 2 1.15 -3.69 -2.22
CA THR A 2 0.97 -2.32 -1.71
C THR A 2 2.12 -1.36 -2.04
N GLU A 3 3.37 -1.79 -1.85
CA GLU A 3 4.58 -1.02 -2.21
C GLU A 3 4.57 -0.50 -3.65
N LYS A 4 4.21 -1.37 -4.60
CA LYS A 4 4.18 -1.02 -6.03
C LYS A 4 3.09 0.01 -6.33
N MET A 5 1.92 -0.12 -5.69
CA MET A 5 0.82 0.83 -5.89
C MET A 5 1.17 2.23 -5.39
N ILE A 6 1.84 2.34 -4.24
CA ILE A 6 2.33 3.64 -3.72
C ILE A 6 3.40 4.22 -4.64
N THR A 7 4.27 3.38 -5.20
CA THR A 7 5.30 3.80 -6.16
C THR A 7 4.68 4.34 -7.46
N LEU A 8 3.66 3.66 -8.00
CA LEU A 8 2.88 4.16 -9.14
C LEU A 8 2.15 5.47 -8.83
N GLY A 9 1.63 5.60 -7.60
CA GLY A 9 1.03 6.83 -7.10
C GLY A 9 2.01 8.01 -7.10
N LYS A 10 3.26 7.78 -6.68
CA LYS A 10 4.33 8.79 -6.70
C LYS A 10 4.76 9.19 -8.10
N GLU A 11 4.71 8.28 -9.07
CA GLU A 11 5.03 8.58 -10.48
C GLU A 11 3.95 9.48 -11.11
N GLY A 12 2.68 9.29 -10.75
CA GLY A 12 1.60 10.23 -11.06
C GLY A 12 1.14 10.29 -12.53
N SER A 13 1.70 9.46 -13.42
CA SER A 13 1.32 9.47 -14.84
C SER A 13 -0.07 8.87 -15.10
N LEU A 14 -0.70 9.24 -16.23
CA LEU A 14 -1.96 8.64 -16.68
C LEU A 14 -1.82 7.12 -16.88
N ALA A 15 -0.66 6.67 -17.37
CA ALA A 15 -0.36 5.25 -17.54
C ALA A 15 -0.29 4.55 -16.18
N SER A 16 0.39 5.13 -15.19
CA SER A 16 0.51 4.60 -13.83
C SER A 16 -0.86 4.52 -13.15
N ARG A 17 -1.74 5.51 -13.37
CA ARG A 17 -3.13 5.48 -12.86
C ARG A 17 -3.97 4.38 -13.51
N ARG A 18 -3.84 4.15 -14.82
CA ARG A 18 -4.52 3.03 -15.51
C ARG A 18 -4.01 1.68 -15.03
N GLN A 19 -2.71 1.53 -14.80
CA GLN A 19 -2.13 0.32 -14.21
C GLN A 19 -2.64 0.08 -12.78
N ALA A 20 -2.75 1.13 -11.97
CA ALA A 20 -3.32 1.02 -10.63
C ALA A 20 -4.81 0.62 -10.65
N LEU A 21 -5.61 1.19 -11.58
CA LEU A 21 -7.03 0.83 -11.75
C LEU A 21 -7.25 -0.60 -12.27
N ALA A 22 -6.29 -1.16 -13.00
CA ALA A 22 -6.35 -2.55 -13.43
C ALA A 22 -6.19 -3.52 -12.24
N PHE A 23 -5.54 -3.09 -11.17
CA PHE A 23 -5.29 -3.91 -9.97
C PHE A 23 -6.27 -3.60 -8.83
N ILE A 24 -6.55 -2.32 -8.60
CA ILE A 24 -7.47 -1.82 -7.58
C ILE A 24 -8.78 -1.47 -8.28
N THR A 25 -9.81 -2.30 -8.09
CA THR A 25 -11.13 -2.11 -8.70
C THR A 25 -11.88 -0.91 -8.12
N ASP A 26 -11.59 -0.50 -6.89
CA ASP A 26 -12.21 0.67 -6.27
C ASP A 26 -11.46 1.97 -6.64
N LYS A 27 -12.15 2.82 -7.40
CA LYS A 27 -11.65 4.12 -7.84
C LYS A 27 -11.30 5.06 -6.69
N LYS A 28 -12.06 5.02 -5.58
CA LYS A 28 -11.80 5.88 -4.41
C LYS A 28 -10.47 5.56 -3.74
N ILE A 29 -10.09 4.29 -3.73
CA ILE A 29 -8.80 3.85 -3.18
C ILE A 29 -7.67 4.32 -4.08
N VAL A 30 -7.84 4.22 -5.41
CA VAL A 30 -6.85 4.77 -6.36
C VAL A 30 -6.67 6.26 -6.14
N ASP A 31 -7.74 7.03 -6.05
CA ASP A 31 -7.63 8.48 -5.82
C ASP A 31 -6.87 8.78 -4.51
N LYS A 32 -7.15 8.05 -3.42
CA LYS A 32 -6.40 8.17 -2.17
C LYS A 32 -4.91 7.85 -2.29
N VAL A 33 -4.53 6.90 -3.16
CA VAL A 33 -3.13 6.54 -3.43
C VAL A 33 -2.39 7.65 -4.17
N PHE A 34 -3.02 8.25 -5.18
CA PHE A 34 -2.41 9.30 -5.99
C PHE A 34 -2.43 10.68 -5.33
N ASP A 35 -3.36 10.92 -4.40
CA ASP A 35 -3.45 12.20 -3.69
C ASP A 35 -2.72 12.15 -2.34
N GLN A 36 -3.24 11.37 -1.39
CA GLN A 36 -2.77 11.41 0.00
C GLN A 36 -1.46 10.65 0.20
N PHE A 37 -1.38 9.43 -0.32
CA PHE A 37 -0.20 8.58 -0.09
C PHE A 37 1.00 8.99 -0.94
N ALA A 38 0.78 9.48 -2.16
CA ALA A 38 1.84 10.02 -2.99
C ALA A 38 2.55 11.20 -2.31
N LEU A 39 1.77 12.13 -1.73
CA LEU A 39 2.32 13.26 -0.98
C LEU A 39 3.02 12.81 0.30
N LYS A 40 2.38 11.93 1.09
CA LYS A 40 2.94 11.42 2.35
C LYS A 40 4.31 10.77 2.15
N TYR A 41 4.46 9.96 1.11
CA TYR A 41 5.69 9.19 0.87
C TYR A 41 6.62 9.81 -0.17
N ALA A 42 6.41 11.07 -0.58
CA ALA A 42 7.15 11.73 -1.65
C ALA A 42 8.68 11.61 -1.49
N LYS A 43 9.20 11.79 -0.26
CA LYS A 43 10.64 11.79 0.03
C LYS A 43 11.24 10.39 0.30
N ARG A 44 10.41 9.36 0.45
CA ARG A 44 10.86 8.03 0.89
C ARG A 44 11.10 7.08 -0.30
N PRO A 45 12.31 6.51 -0.45
CA PRO A 45 12.59 5.53 -1.50
C PRO A 45 12.24 4.11 -1.04
N GLY A 46 10.95 3.77 -0.96
CA GLY A 46 10.47 2.42 -0.65
C GLY A 46 10.33 2.08 0.85
N GLY A 47 9.83 0.87 1.14
CA GLY A 47 9.61 0.42 2.51
C GLY A 47 8.50 1.22 3.20
N TYR A 48 7.35 1.29 2.55
CA TYR A 48 6.15 2.00 3.00
C TYR A 48 5.30 1.18 3.97
N THR A 49 5.50 -0.15 4.00
CA THR A 49 4.81 -1.05 4.93
C THR A 49 5.76 -1.65 5.95
N ARG A 50 5.29 -1.82 7.19
CA ARG A 50 5.97 -2.55 8.26
C ARG A 50 5.14 -3.76 8.69
N LEU A 51 5.81 -4.85 9.06
CA LEU A 51 5.18 -6.06 9.57
C LEU A 51 5.56 -6.29 11.03
N ILE A 52 4.57 -6.47 11.89
CA ILE A 52 4.72 -6.77 13.31
C ILE A 52 4.14 -8.17 13.56
N LYS A 53 4.90 -9.05 14.21
CA LYS A 53 4.46 -10.41 14.53
C LYS A 53 3.60 -10.37 15.80
N LEU A 54 2.38 -10.91 15.73
CA LEU A 54 1.42 -10.89 16.85
C LEU A 54 1.30 -12.23 17.59
N GLY A 55 1.98 -13.28 17.12
CA GLY A 55 1.95 -14.61 17.74
C GLY A 55 1.05 -15.59 16.98
N ARG A 56 0.35 -16.48 17.70
CA ARG A 56 -0.53 -17.49 17.11
C ARG A 56 -2.00 -17.19 17.40
N ARG A 57 -2.87 -17.42 16.42
CA ARG A 57 -4.31 -17.32 16.56
C ARG A 57 -4.84 -18.45 17.44
N LEU A 58 -5.65 -18.11 18.44
CA LEU A 58 -6.40 -19.08 19.23
C LEU A 58 -7.42 -19.79 18.33
N GLY A 59 -7.44 -21.12 18.37
CA GLY A 59 -8.29 -21.96 17.53
C GLY A 59 -7.48 -22.82 16.58
N ASP A 60 -6.92 -22.22 15.53
CA ASP A 60 -6.19 -22.93 14.47
C ASP A 60 -4.66 -22.84 14.56
N GLY A 61 -4.13 -22.08 15.52
CA GLY A 61 -2.69 -21.94 15.75
C GLY A 61 -1.95 -21.17 14.65
N ALA A 62 -2.67 -20.52 13.72
CA ALA A 62 -2.08 -19.81 12.59
C ALA A 62 -1.21 -18.64 13.07
N HIS A 63 -0.06 -18.44 12.43
CA HIS A 63 0.82 -17.31 12.73
C HIS A 63 0.18 -15.99 12.25
N LEU A 64 -0.04 -15.06 13.18
CA LEU A 64 -0.60 -13.76 12.91
C LEU A 64 0.51 -12.71 12.77
N ALA A 65 0.28 -11.81 11.82
CA ALA A 65 1.08 -10.62 11.62
C ALA A 65 0.17 -9.43 11.34
N GLN A 66 0.51 -8.29 11.92
CA GLN A 66 -0.10 -7.00 11.61
C GLN A 66 0.78 -6.30 10.58
N ILE A 67 0.15 -5.81 9.51
CA ILE A 67 0.81 -4.98 8.51
C ILE A 67 0.30 -3.55 8.70
N GLU A 68 1.23 -2.62 8.86
CA GLU A 68 0.94 -1.21 9.05
C GLU A 68 1.70 -0.34 8.03
N MET A 69 1.20 0.87 7.83
CA MET A 69 1.86 1.88 7.01
C MET A 69 2.90 2.61 7.85
N VAL A 70 4.09 2.82 7.31
CA VAL A 70 5.16 3.55 8.00
C VAL A 70 4.84 5.05 8.00
N GLU A 71 5.23 5.79 9.04
CA GLU A 71 5.12 7.25 9.05
C GLU A 71 6.16 7.92 8.14
#